data_AF-A0A7C5NJL4-F1
#
_entry.id   AF-A0A7C5NJL4-F1
#
_cell.length_a   1.000
_cell.length_b   1.000
_cell.length_c   1.000
_cell.angle_alpha   90.00
_cell.angle_beta   90.00
_cell.angle_gamma   90.00
#
_symmetry.space_group_name_H-M   'P 1'
#
loop_
_entity.id
_entity.type
_entity.pdbx_description
1 polymer ?
#
loop_
_entity_poly.entity_id
_entity_poly.type
_entity_poly.pdbx_seq_one_letter_code
_entity_poly.pdbx_strand_id
1 'polypeptide(L)'
;MNEYRSIYKSLFIRLLIAIPLFVAGWHIAGRVKAGRNAIDEASALLLGVGLIVLSAVIPAYPVARLIAEPIGGVFYGGSYRRRSRPAYGLADAKRSKGQYKEAMELYNALANQYPHELKPYVEMVGIAIVHLHDSKLAEEIYLRGMKCLKQKKDRETLAKVYKMTCSRFSNKA
;
A
#
# COMPACT_ATOMS: atom_id res chain seq x y z
N MET A 1 5.11 10.05 0.07
CA MET A 1 6.41 10.74 0.22
C MET A 1 6.80 11.08 1.66
N ASN A 2 5.91 11.04 2.66
CA ASN A 2 6.25 11.46 4.04
C ASN A 2 7.06 10.44 4.87
N GLU A 3 7.13 9.17 4.49
CA GLU A 3 7.81 8.13 5.28
C GLU A 3 9.35 8.20 5.22
N TYR A 4 9.95 8.61 4.10
CA TYR A 4 11.41 8.73 4.02
C TYR A 4 11.96 9.83 4.93
N ARG A 5 11.22 10.93 5.09
CA ARG A 5 11.64 12.07 5.92
C ARG A 5 11.79 11.71 7.39
N SER A 6 10.93 10.83 7.92
CA SER A 6 11.03 10.35 9.30
C SER A 6 12.19 9.37 9.49
N ILE A 7 12.47 8.53 8.49
CA ILE A 7 13.62 7.62 8.49
C ILE A 7 14.93 8.42 8.53
N TYR A 8 15.10 9.41 7.63
CA TYR A 8 16.28 10.27 7.59
C TYR A 8 16.48 11.06 8.89
N LYS A 9 15.42 11.62 9.47
CA LYS A 9 15.51 12.34 10.76
C LYS A 9 15.95 11.41 11.89
N SER A 10 15.42 10.17 11.94
CA SER A 10 15.80 9.19 12.95
C SER A 10 17.26 8.74 12.81
N LEU A 11 17.73 8.58 11.57
CA LEU A 11 19.09 8.17 11.25
C LEU A 11 20.09 9.30 11.55
N PHE A 12 19.74 10.54 11.24
CA PHE A 12 20.56 11.73 11.52
C PHE A 12 20.79 11.94 13.03
N ILE A 13 19.75 11.85 13.85
CA ILE A 13 19.87 11.99 15.31
C ILE A 13 20.74 10.87 15.90
N ARG A 14 20.59 9.64 15.41
CA ARG A 14 21.38 8.49 15.87
C ARG A 14 22.84 8.58 15.44
N LEU A 15 23.13 9.08 14.24
CA LEU A 15 24.50 9.36 13.78
C LEU A 15 25.17 10.45 14.60
N LEU A 16 24.44 11.50 14.97
CA LEU A 16 24.96 12.56 15.84
C LEU A 16 25.46 12.05 17.20
N ILE A 17 24.87 10.95 17.71
CA ILE A 17 25.28 10.30 18.96
C ILE A 17 26.39 9.25 18.71
N ALA A 18 26.30 8.51 17.60
CA ALA A 18 27.25 7.45 17.27
C ALA A 18 28.65 7.97 16.91
N ILE A 19 28.73 9.08 16.16
CA ILE A 19 30.01 9.67 15.73
C ILE A 19 30.92 10.05 16.92
N PRO A 20 30.47 10.80 17.94
CA PRO A 20 31.34 11.15 19.07
C PRO A 20 31.75 9.92 19.89
N LEU A 21 30.88 8.91 20.02
CA LEU A 21 31.22 7.64 20.68
C LEU A 21 32.31 6.87 19.92
N PHE A 22 32.21 6.83 18.59
CA PHE A 22 33.22 6.21 17.74
C PHE A 22 34.57 6.93 17.84
N VAL A 23 34.57 8.26 17.76
CA VAL A 23 35.80 9.08 17.90
C VAL A 23 36.42 8.91 19.29
N ALA A 24 35.61 8.89 20.35
CA ALA A 24 36.08 8.64 21.71
C ALA A 24 36.69 7.24 21.86
N GLY A 25 36.02 6.20 21.35
CA GLY A 25 36.53 4.83 21.36
C GLY A 25 37.83 4.69 20.58
N TRP A 26 37.91 5.28 19.38
CA TRP A 26 39.12 5.29 18.55
C TRP A 26 40.29 5.99 19.24
N HIS A 27 40.03 7.14 19.88
CA HIS A 27 41.07 7.91 20.56
C HIS A 27 41.54 7.24 21.86
N ILE A 28 40.67 6.52 22.57
CA ILE A 28 41.05 5.71 23.74
C ILE A 28 41.89 4.50 23.30
N ALA A 29 41.44 3.78 22.27
CA ALA A 29 42.17 2.62 21.72
C ALA A 29 43.52 3.03 21.11
N GLY A 30 43.59 4.16 20.42
CA GLY A 30 44.81 4.69 19.81
C GLY A 30 45.81 5.32 20.80
N ARG A 31 45.40 5.54 22.06
CA ARG A 31 46.29 6.02 23.14
C ARG A 31 47.02 4.89 23.87
N VAL A 32 46.72 3.63 23.54
CA VAL A 32 47.45 2.48 24.07
C VAL A 32 48.85 2.48 23.45
N LYS A 33 49.83 2.98 24.20
CA LYS A 33 51.26 2.91 23.86
C LYS A 33 51.88 1.76 24.63
N ALA A 34 52.60 0.89 23.93
CA ALA A 34 53.31 -0.24 24.51
C ALA A 34 54.30 0.26 25.59
N GLY A 35 54.09 -0.17 26.84
CA GLY A 35 55.00 0.11 27.95
C GLY A 35 54.35 0.69 29.21
N ARG A 36 53.02 0.65 29.34
CA ARG A 36 52.31 0.96 30.60
C ARG A 36 51.92 -0.36 31.30
N ASN A 37 51.38 -0.30 32.51
CA ASN A 37 50.95 -1.51 33.23
C ASN A 37 49.97 -2.33 32.36
N ALA A 38 50.21 -3.64 32.22
CA ALA A 38 49.43 -4.52 31.33
C ALA A 38 47.90 -4.49 31.60
N ILE A 39 47.51 -4.24 32.86
CA ILE A 39 46.10 -4.14 33.28
C ILE A 39 45.44 -2.85 32.75
N ASP A 40 46.18 -1.75 32.71
CA ASP A 40 45.70 -0.46 32.19
C ASP A 40 45.56 -0.49 30.66
N GLU A 41 46.46 -1.22 29.99
CA GLU A 41 46.41 -1.43 28.55
C GLU A 41 45.20 -2.29 28.15
N ALA A 42 44.99 -3.40 28.85
CA ALA A 42 43.88 -4.31 28.58
C ALA A 42 42.51 -3.64 28.82
N SER A 43 42.36 -2.89 29.92
CA SER A 43 41.10 -2.20 30.24
C SER A 43 40.79 -1.06 29.26
N ALA A 44 41.79 -0.26 28.88
CA ALA A 44 41.61 0.80 27.87
C ALA A 44 41.22 0.24 26.50
N LEU A 45 41.81 -0.90 26.11
CA LEU A 45 41.49 -1.55 24.84
C LEU A 45 40.09 -2.14 24.84
N LEU A 46 39.68 -2.82 25.93
CA LEU A 46 38.32 -3.34 26.08
C LEU A 46 37.27 -2.23 26.06
N LEU A 47 37.52 -1.11 26.76
CA LEU A 47 36.62 0.04 26.76
C LEU A 47 36.54 0.73 25.39
N GLY A 48 37.69 0.90 24.72
CA GLY A 48 37.76 1.51 23.38
C GLY A 48 37.01 0.68 22.33
N VAL A 49 37.25 -0.64 22.30
CA VAL A 49 36.56 -1.57 21.41
C VAL A 49 35.06 -1.63 21.73
N GLY A 50 34.69 -1.68 23.02
CA GLY A 50 33.30 -1.67 23.45
C GLY A 50 32.52 -0.44 22.97
N LEU A 51 33.14 0.75 23.05
CA LEU A 51 32.57 2.00 22.55
C LEU A 51 32.38 1.99 21.03
N ILE A 52 33.34 1.44 20.29
CA ILE A 52 33.25 1.30 18.83
C ILE A 52 32.08 0.37 18.46
N VAL A 53 31.95 -0.79 19.12
CA VAL A 53 30.85 -1.72 18.87
C VAL A 53 29.49 -1.07 19.18
N LEU A 54 29.36 -0.40 20.31
CA LEU A 54 28.14 0.33 20.68
C LEU A 54 27.77 1.39 19.64
N SER A 55 28.76 2.13 19.12
CA SER A 55 28.52 3.14 18.09
C SER A 55 27.97 2.56 16.79
N ALA A 56 28.33 1.32 16.44
CA ALA A 56 27.83 0.64 15.24
C ALA A 56 26.41 0.09 15.41
N VAL A 57 26.06 -0.36 16.62
CA VAL A 57 24.73 -0.94 16.92
C VAL A 57 23.61 0.11 16.90
N ILE A 58 23.87 1.33 17.39
CA ILE A 58 22.86 2.40 17.49
C ILE A 58 22.22 2.77 16.13
N PRO A 59 22.98 3.00 15.04
CA PRO A 59 22.44 3.26 13.71
C PRO A 59 22.08 1.98 12.93
N ALA A 60 22.40 0.78 13.42
CA ALA A 60 22.20 -0.46 12.67
C ALA A 60 20.75 -0.66 12.23
N TYR A 61 19.77 -0.40 13.12
CA TYR A 61 18.35 -0.57 12.81
C TYR A 61 17.85 0.31 11.65
N PRO A 62 18.03 1.65 11.66
CA PRO A 62 17.58 2.48 10.54
C PRO A 62 18.39 2.24 9.26
N VAL A 63 19.68 1.88 9.36
CA VAL A 63 20.50 1.50 8.19
C VAL A 63 20.00 0.20 7.56
N ALA A 64 19.71 -0.82 8.36
CA ALA A 64 19.14 -2.08 7.88
C ALA A 64 17.81 -1.84 7.16
N ARG A 65 16.96 -0.95 7.69
CA ARG A 65 15.69 -0.58 7.06
C ARG A 65 15.89 0.16 5.73
N LEU A 66 16.85 1.08 5.65
CA LEU A 66 17.17 1.82 4.42
C LEU A 66 17.61 0.88 3.29
N ILE A 67 18.34 -0.20 3.62
CA ILE A 67 18.81 -1.21 2.67
C ILE A 67 17.72 -2.23 2.34
N ALA A 68 16.90 -2.61 3.34
CA ALA A 68 15.85 -3.61 3.17
C ALA A 68 14.66 -3.13 2.33
N GLU A 69 14.29 -1.84 2.38
CA GLU A 69 13.14 -1.32 1.62
C GLU A 69 13.28 -1.44 0.09
N PRO A 70 14.41 -1.06 -0.55
CA PRO A 70 14.57 -1.21 -2.00
C PRO A 70 14.74 -2.67 -2.42
N ILE A 71 15.47 -3.48 -1.64
CA ILE A 71 15.75 -4.88 -1.98
C ILE A 71 14.52 -5.77 -1.74
N GLY A 72 13.84 -5.58 -0.60
CA GLY A 72 12.64 -6.32 -0.25
C GLY A 72 11.48 -6.09 -1.24
N GLY A 73 11.38 -4.88 -1.82
CA GLY A 73 10.40 -4.59 -2.86
C GLY A 73 10.59 -5.42 -4.14
N VAL A 74 11.84 -5.73 -4.48
CA VAL A 74 12.21 -6.53 -5.67
C VAL A 74 12.03 -8.02 -5.41
N PHE A 75 12.46 -8.53 -4.25
CA PHE A 75 12.42 -9.97 -3.97
C PHE A 75 11.07 -10.45 -3.42
N TYR A 76 10.35 -9.63 -2.66
CA TYR A 76 9.13 -10.04 -1.96
C TYR A 76 7.86 -9.38 -2.48
N GLY A 77 7.93 -8.72 -3.65
CA GLY A 77 6.77 -8.10 -4.29
C GLY A 77 6.12 -7.08 -3.35
N GLY A 78 6.63 -5.84 -3.39
CA GLY A 78 6.24 -4.74 -2.51
C GLY A 78 4.83 -4.86 -1.92
N SER A 79 4.77 -4.89 -0.59
CA SER A 79 3.55 -5.01 0.20
C SER A 79 2.65 -3.78 0.02
N TYR A 80 1.99 -3.71 -1.13
CA TYR A 80 0.84 -2.84 -1.34
C TYR A 80 -0.23 -3.29 -0.35
N ARG A 81 -0.48 -2.42 0.64
CA ARG A 81 -1.55 -2.50 1.62
C ARG A 81 -2.75 -3.26 1.05
N ARG A 82 -3.08 -4.40 1.68
CA ARG A 82 -4.30 -5.18 1.47
C ARG A 82 -5.54 -4.29 1.59
N ARG A 83 -5.93 -3.60 0.54
CA ARG A 83 -7.35 -3.63 0.17
C ARG A 83 -7.49 -4.95 -0.54
N SER A 84 -8.15 -5.91 0.11
CA SER A 84 -8.63 -7.11 -0.57
C SER A 84 -9.41 -6.60 -1.79
N ARG A 85 -8.85 -6.73 -2.99
CA ARG A 85 -9.57 -6.32 -4.20
C ARG A 85 -10.84 -7.17 -4.24
N PRO A 86 -12.02 -6.57 -4.47
CA PRO A 86 -13.25 -7.35 -4.47
C PRO A 86 -13.14 -8.49 -5.48
N ALA A 87 -13.48 -9.70 -5.06
CA ALA A 87 -13.38 -10.88 -5.91
C ALA A 87 -14.54 -10.89 -6.92
N TYR A 88 -14.34 -10.24 -8.07
CA TYR A 88 -15.36 -10.17 -9.14
C TYR A 88 -15.51 -11.47 -9.93
N GLY A 89 -14.57 -12.40 -9.82
CA GLY A 89 -14.48 -13.57 -10.69
C GLY A 89 -15.75 -14.42 -10.72
N LEU A 90 -16.45 -14.56 -9.59
CA LEU A 90 -17.70 -15.33 -9.55
C LEU A 90 -18.83 -14.59 -10.29
N ALA A 91 -18.97 -13.29 -10.09
CA ALA A 91 -20.00 -12.47 -10.75
C ALA A 91 -19.75 -12.42 -12.28
N ASP A 92 -18.50 -12.20 -12.68
CA ASP A 92 -18.06 -12.17 -14.08
C ASP A 92 -18.30 -13.54 -14.75
N ALA A 93 -18.03 -14.66 -14.04
CA ALA A 93 -18.30 -16.01 -14.54
C ALA A 93 -19.79 -16.29 -14.72
N LYS A 94 -20.64 -15.89 -13.75
CA LYS A 94 -22.10 -16.03 -13.85
C LYS A 94 -22.67 -15.24 -15.01
N ARG A 95 -22.22 -14.00 -15.19
CA ARG A 95 -22.59 -13.18 -16.35
C ARG A 95 -22.19 -13.83 -17.67
N SER A 96 -20.98 -14.37 -17.76
CA SER A 96 -20.48 -15.04 -18.97
C SER A 96 -21.25 -16.31 -19.33
N LYS A 97 -21.82 -16.99 -18.32
CA LYS A 97 -22.71 -18.14 -18.49
C LYS A 97 -24.17 -17.76 -18.82
N GLY A 98 -24.48 -16.47 -18.97
CA GLY A 98 -25.85 -15.99 -19.19
C GLY A 98 -26.74 -16.02 -17.94
N GLN A 99 -26.18 -16.30 -16.77
CA GLN A 99 -26.91 -16.33 -15.49
C GLN A 99 -27.05 -14.91 -14.93
N TYR A 100 -27.77 -14.05 -15.65
CA TYR A 100 -27.79 -12.60 -15.41
C TYR A 100 -28.39 -12.20 -14.06
N LYS A 101 -29.43 -12.91 -13.60
CA LYS A 101 -30.05 -12.65 -12.29
C LYS A 101 -29.06 -12.93 -11.14
N GLU A 102 -28.42 -14.10 -11.17
CA GLU A 102 -27.40 -14.48 -10.19
C GLU A 102 -26.17 -13.55 -10.22
N ALA A 103 -25.75 -13.14 -11.43
CA ALA A 103 -24.67 -12.17 -11.58
C ALA A 103 -25.05 -10.81 -10.96
N MET A 104 -26.29 -10.36 -11.15
CA MET A 104 -26.79 -9.11 -10.59
C MET A 104 -26.80 -9.15 -9.05
N GLU A 105 -27.24 -10.26 -8.45
CA GLU A 105 -27.20 -10.46 -7.00
C GLU A 105 -25.78 -10.37 -6.44
N LEU A 106 -24.82 -11.01 -7.12
CA LEU A 106 -23.41 -10.97 -6.73
C LEU A 106 -22.80 -9.57 -6.85
N TYR A 107 -23.07 -8.85 -7.95
CA TYR A 107 -22.62 -7.46 -8.05
C TYR A 107 -23.30 -6.55 -7.04
N ASN A 108 -24.57 -6.78 -6.71
CA ASN A 108 -25.26 -6.02 -5.67
C ASN A 108 -24.63 -6.26 -4.29
N ALA A 109 -24.30 -7.50 -3.96
CA ALA A 109 -23.56 -7.84 -2.74
C ALA A 109 -22.19 -7.14 -2.71
N LEU A 110 -21.47 -7.12 -3.83
CA LEU A 110 -20.19 -6.41 -3.96
C LEU A 110 -20.36 -4.89 -3.83
N ALA A 111 -21.43 -4.31 -4.38
CA ALA A 111 -21.74 -2.89 -4.22
C ALA A 111 -22.09 -2.52 -2.77
N ASN A 112 -22.73 -3.44 -2.02
CA ASN A 112 -23.02 -3.23 -0.60
C ASN A 112 -21.74 -3.30 0.26
N GLN A 113 -20.83 -4.24 -0.05
CA GLN A 113 -19.56 -4.39 0.67
C GLN A 113 -18.56 -3.29 0.30
N TYR A 114 -18.55 -2.87 -0.97
CA TYR A 114 -17.62 -1.91 -1.54
C TYR A 114 -18.38 -0.79 -2.28
N PRO A 115 -19.11 0.08 -1.57
CA PRO A 115 -20.01 1.07 -2.17
C PRO A 115 -19.29 2.16 -2.97
N HIS A 116 -17.97 2.29 -2.82
CA HIS A 116 -17.18 3.29 -3.54
C HIS A 116 -16.53 2.75 -4.81
N GLU A 117 -16.74 1.47 -5.15
CA GLU A 117 -16.18 0.86 -6.35
C GLU A 117 -17.13 1.07 -7.53
N LEU A 118 -16.59 1.51 -8.66
CA LEU A 118 -17.36 1.78 -9.88
C LEU A 118 -17.88 0.52 -10.56
N LYS A 119 -17.04 -0.54 -10.60
CA LYS A 119 -17.29 -1.74 -11.41
C LYS A 119 -18.66 -2.40 -11.14
N PRO A 120 -19.08 -2.66 -9.88
CA PRO A 120 -20.40 -3.25 -9.62
C PRO A 120 -21.55 -2.48 -10.28
N TYR A 121 -21.58 -1.16 -10.17
CA TYR A 121 -22.65 -0.34 -10.71
C TYR A 121 -22.69 -0.36 -12.24
N VAL A 122 -21.52 -0.31 -12.89
CA VAL A 122 -21.40 -0.38 -14.35
C VAL A 122 -21.91 -1.73 -14.87
N GLU A 123 -21.50 -2.83 -14.25
CA GLU A 123 -21.91 -4.16 -14.69
C GLU A 123 -23.41 -4.40 -14.46
N MET A 124 -23.95 -3.95 -13.32
CA MET A 124 -25.38 -4.05 -13.02
C MET A 124 -26.25 -3.23 -13.98
N VAL A 125 -25.85 -2.00 -14.31
CA VAL A 125 -26.55 -1.17 -15.32
C VAL A 125 -26.56 -1.86 -16.68
N GLY A 126 -25.41 -2.42 -17.08
CA GLY A 126 -25.29 -3.17 -18.33
C GLY A 126 -26.23 -4.38 -18.36
N ILE A 127 -26.26 -5.16 -17.28
CA ILE A 127 -27.16 -6.32 -17.16
C ILE A 127 -28.64 -5.88 -17.21
N ALA A 128 -29.01 -4.86 -16.43
CA ALA A 128 -30.38 -4.39 -16.34
C ALA A 128 -30.95 -3.93 -17.69
N ILE A 129 -30.19 -3.13 -18.45
CA ILE A 129 -30.65 -2.60 -19.74
C ILE A 129 -30.55 -3.67 -20.85
N VAL A 130 -29.41 -4.35 -20.96
CA VAL A 130 -29.12 -5.20 -22.13
C VAL A 130 -29.80 -6.56 -22.04
N HIS A 131 -29.87 -7.14 -20.85
CA HIS A 131 -30.30 -8.53 -20.68
C HIS A 131 -31.64 -8.68 -19.95
N LEU A 132 -31.97 -7.75 -19.06
CA LEU A 132 -33.25 -7.79 -18.32
C LEU A 132 -34.30 -6.85 -18.91
N HIS A 133 -33.91 -5.96 -19.83
CA HIS A 133 -34.77 -4.94 -20.44
C HIS A 133 -35.52 -4.08 -19.42
N ASP A 134 -34.93 -3.89 -18.24
CA ASP A 134 -35.52 -3.13 -17.15
C ASP A 134 -34.79 -1.79 -16.99
N SER A 135 -35.29 -0.79 -17.71
CA SER A 135 -34.73 0.56 -17.67
C SER A 135 -34.94 1.23 -16.31
N LYS A 136 -35.99 0.86 -15.56
CA LYS A 136 -36.26 1.45 -14.24
C LYS A 136 -35.22 0.96 -13.24
N LEU A 137 -34.96 -0.35 -13.23
CA LEU A 137 -33.93 -0.93 -12.41
C LEU A 137 -32.55 -0.33 -12.71
N ALA A 138 -32.24 -0.13 -14.00
CA ALA A 138 -30.99 0.51 -14.40
C ALA A 138 -30.85 1.95 -13.88
N GLU A 139 -31.93 2.72 -13.90
CA GLU A 139 -31.98 4.07 -13.35
C GLU A 139 -31.75 4.08 -11.83
N GLU A 140 -32.39 3.17 -11.10
CA GLU A 140 -32.20 3.02 -9.66
C GLU A 140 -30.74 2.72 -9.30
N ILE A 141 -30.11 1.78 -10.04
CA ILE A 141 -28.71 1.42 -9.87
C ILE A 141 -27.80 2.62 -10.17
N TYR A 142 -28.09 3.36 -11.25
CA TYR A 142 -27.37 4.57 -11.62
C TYR A 142 -27.41 5.63 -10.51
N LEU A 143 -28.61 5.95 -10.01
CA LEU A 143 -28.81 6.92 -8.93
C LEU A 143 -28.09 6.49 -7.66
N ARG A 144 -28.12 5.18 -7.34
CA ARG A 144 -27.40 4.61 -6.20
C ARG A 144 -25.89 4.79 -6.34
N GLY A 145 -25.32 4.46 -7.51
CA GLY A 145 -23.91 4.67 -7.80
C GLY A 145 -23.50 6.15 -7.70
N MET A 146 -24.32 7.07 -8.22
CA MET A 146 -24.04 8.51 -8.14
C MET A 146 -23.97 9.05 -6.71
N LYS A 147 -24.73 8.45 -5.77
CA LYS A 147 -24.69 8.78 -4.33
C LYS A 147 -23.49 8.17 -3.62
N CYS A 148 -23.10 6.94 -3.95
CA CYS A 148 -22.08 6.20 -3.22
C CYS A 148 -20.64 6.44 -3.71
N LEU A 149 -20.45 6.76 -5.00
CA LEU A 149 -19.12 6.97 -5.59
C LEU A 149 -18.50 8.30 -5.13
N LYS A 150 -17.32 8.22 -4.51
CA LYS A 150 -16.60 9.39 -3.97
C LYS A 150 -15.90 10.21 -5.06
N GLN A 151 -15.34 9.55 -6.08
CA GLN A 151 -14.54 10.22 -7.08
C GLN A 151 -15.43 10.85 -8.16
N LYS A 152 -15.14 12.11 -8.53
CA LYS A 152 -15.83 12.79 -9.64
C LYS A 152 -15.71 12.00 -10.95
N LYS A 153 -14.50 11.50 -11.24
CA LYS A 153 -14.21 10.69 -12.44
C LYS A 153 -15.05 9.42 -12.52
N ASP A 154 -15.26 8.73 -11.40
CA ASP A 154 -16.05 7.50 -11.38
C ASP A 154 -17.54 7.78 -11.66
N ARG A 155 -18.08 8.87 -11.08
CA ARG A 155 -19.44 9.34 -11.36
C ARG A 155 -19.65 9.72 -12.82
N GLU A 156 -18.71 10.46 -13.41
CA GLU A 156 -18.74 10.82 -14.84
C GLU A 156 -18.70 9.59 -15.74
N THR A 157 -17.86 8.61 -15.37
CA THR A 157 -17.75 7.34 -16.11
C THR A 157 -19.06 6.56 -16.05
N LEU A 158 -19.68 6.45 -14.87
CA LEU A 158 -20.97 5.79 -14.71
C LEU A 158 -22.08 6.48 -15.53
N ALA A 159 -22.14 7.80 -15.49
CA ALA A 159 -23.10 8.59 -16.27
C ALA A 159 -22.92 8.40 -17.79
N LYS A 160 -21.66 8.39 -18.26
CA LYS A 160 -21.33 8.12 -19.67
C LYS A 160 -21.82 6.73 -20.08
N VAL A 161 -21.52 5.70 -19.28
CA VAL A 161 -21.95 4.32 -19.57
C VAL A 161 -23.47 4.19 -19.59
N TYR A 162 -24.16 4.78 -18.61
CA TYR A 162 -25.62 4.76 -18.57
C TYR A 162 -26.23 5.38 -19.84
N LYS A 163 -25.79 6.59 -20.20
CA LYS A 163 -26.27 7.29 -21.41
C LYS A 163 -25.99 6.50 -22.70
N MET A 164 -24.80 5.91 -22.82
CA MET A 164 -24.45 5.09 -23.99
C MET A 164 -25.29 3.81 -24.08
N THR A 165 -25.59 3.18 -22.94
CA THR A 165 -26.37 1.94 -22.91
C THR A 165 -27.84 2.20 -23.20
N CYS A 166 -28.43 3.26 -22.61
CA CYS A 166 -29.82 3.66 -22.89
C CYS A 166 -30.02 4.07 -24.36
N SER A 167 -29.12 4.87 -24.95
CA SER A 167 -29.25 5.30 -26.35
C SER A 167 -29.14 4.14 -27.33
N ARG A 168 -28.27 3.16 -27.07
CA ARG A 168 -28.17 1.94 -27.89
C ARG A 168 -29.42 1.07 -27.81
N PHE A 169 -30.07 1.04 -26.65
CA PHE A 169 -31.30 0.26 -26.45
C PHE A 169 -32.50 0.93 -27.12
N SER A 170 -32.63 2.27 -26.98
CA SER A 170 -33.71 3.04 -27.61
C SER A 170 -33.70 2.98 -29.15
N ASN A 171 -32.55 2.75 -29.79
CA ASN A 171 -32.45 2.61 -31.24
C ASN A 171 -32.69 1.19 -31.75
N LYS A 172 -32.87 0.19 -30.86
CA LYS A 172 -33.07 -1.22 -31.20
C LYS A 172 -34.47 -1.75 -30.87
N ALA A 173 -35.27 -0.97 -30.14
CA ALA A 173 -36.69 -1.23 -29.86
C ALA A 173 -37.55 -0.63 -30.97
#